data_AF-A0ABD5VVR1-F1
#
_entry.id   AF-A0ABD5VVR1-F1
#
_cell.length_a   1.000
_cell.length_b   1.000
_cell.length_c   1.000
_cell.angle_alpha   90.00
_cell.angle_beta   90.00
_cell.angle_gamma   90.00
#
_symmetry.space_group_name_H-M   'P 1'
#
loop_
_entity.id
_entity.type
_entity.pdbx_description
1 polymer ?
#
loop_
_entity_poly.entity_id
_entity_poly.type
_entity_poly.pdbx_seq_one_letter_code
_entity_poly.pdbx_strand_id
1 'polypeptide(L)'
;MAAEGDSRLYQISHTDETELLTPKTTEVGGIMVEAESSYGGWLVELRLPDHEALHAIWEYASERGFQFDLVEVYQEADDADEGPFGLTDRQRETLLMAYERGYFEQPRETSLEELADALDVSQTAVSGLLRRGIERLIEATLFVEE
;
A
#
# COMPACT_ATOMS: atom_id res chain seq x y z
N MET A 1 1.49 -26.26 -2.76
CA MET A 1 0.42 -27.30 -2.79
C MET A 1 -0.84 -26.59 -2.35
N ALA A 2 -1.65 -26.14 -3.30
CA ALA A 2 -2.84 -25.35 -3.04
C ALA A 2 -3.90 -26.25 -2.39
N ALA A 3 -4.45 -25.83 -1.26
CA ALA A 3 -5.66 -26.42 -0.73
C ALA A 3 -6.83 -25.89 -1.57
N GLU A 4 -7.35 -26.73 -2.45
CA GLU A 4 -8.53 -26.45 -3.25
C GLU A 4 -9.74 -26.47 -2.30
N GLY A 5 -9.97 -25.32 -1.66
CA GLY A 5 -11.13 -25.08 -0.81
C GLY A 5 -12.38 -25.01 -1.67
N ASP A 6 -13.40 -25.78 -1.30
CA ASP A 6 -14.67 -25.92 -1.99
C ASP A 6 -15.46 -24.60 -1.93
N SER A 7 -15.18 -23.65 -2.83
CA SER A 7 -15.84 -22.35 -2.85
C SER A 7 -17.32 -22.48 -3.27
N ARG A 8 -18.17 -21.62 -2.72
CA ARG A 8 -19.62 -21.58 -2.97
C ARG A 8 -20.02 -20.15 -3.26
N LEU A 9 -20.75 -19.95 -4.36
CA LEU A 9 -21.29 -18.65 -4.73
C LEU A 9 -22.67 -18.46 -4.07
N TYR A 10 -22.83 -17.35 -3.36
CA TYR A 10 -24.09 -16.95 -2.76
C TYR A 10 -24.52 -15.61 -3.34
N GLN A 11 -25.83 -15.47 -3.60
CA GLN A 11 -26.42 -14.19 -3.94
C GLN A 11 -27.05 -13.60 -2.68
N ILE A 12 -26.66 -12.38 -2.33
CA ILE A 12 -27.26 -11.61 -1.25
C ILE A 12 -28.17 -10.56 -1.87
N SER A 13 -29.37 -10.41 -1.33
CA SER A 13 -30.31 -9.34 -1.68
C SER A 13 -30.56 -8.52 -0.43
N HIS A 14 -30.34 -7.21 -0.54
CA HIS A 14 -30.58 -6.28 0.54
C HIS A 14 -32.06 -5.92 0.60
N THR A 15 -32.56 -5.68 1.81
CA THR A 15 -33.90 -5.11 1.99
C THR A 15 -33.86 -3.61 1.72
N ASP A 16 -35.02 -3.00 1.47
CA ASP A 16 -35.13 -1.55 1.26
C ASP A 16 -34.71 -0.73 2.49
N GLU A 17 -34.67 -1.35 3.67
CA GLU A 17 -34.23 -0.74 4.94
C GLU A 17 -32.71 -0.88 5.16
N THR A 18 -32.00 -1.60 4.29
CA THR A 18 -30.55 -1.79 4.43
C THR A 18 -29.82 -0.54 3.96
N GLU A 19 -29.21 0.18 4.90
CA GLU A 19 -28.26 1.23 4.56
C GLU A 19 -26.98 0.60 4.01
N LEU A 20 -26.51 1.10 2.87
CA LEU A 20 -25.31 0.61 2.19
C LEU A 20 -24.28 1.73 2.01
N LEU A 21 -23.01 1.38 2.14
CA LEU A 21 -21.88 2.26 1.82
C LEU A 21 -21.62 2.33 0.31
N THR A 22 -21.80 1.22 -0.41
CA THR A 22 -21.46 1.07 -1.83
C THR A 22 -22.07 2.13 -2.76
N PRO A 23 -23.34 2.53 -2.62
CA PRO A 23 -23.90 3.60 -3.46
C PRO A 23 -23.16 4.93 -3.26
N LYS A 24 -22.85 5.30 -2.02
CA LYS A 24 -22.13 6.54 -1.73
C LYS A 24 -20.69 6.48 -2.21
N THR A 25 -20.02 5.34 -2.02
CA THR A 25 -18.66 5.10 -2.55
C THR A 25 -18.61 5.35 -4.06
N THR A 26 -19.55 4.76 -4.81
CA THR A 26 -19.60 4.94 -6.27
C THR A 26 -19.90 6.39 -6.67
N GLU A 27 -20.78 7.08 -5.93
CA GLU A 27 -21.14 8.48 -6.18
C GLU A 27 -19.92 9.42 -6.11
N VAL A 28 -19.01 9.18 -5.16
CA VAL A 28 -17.79 9.97 -4.98
C VAL A 28 -16.63 9.49 -5.86
N GLY A 29 -16.89 8.59 -6.83
CA GLY A 29 -15.86 8.05 -7.72
C GLY A 29 -14.96 6.99 -7.07
N GLY A 30 -15.33 6.49 -5.89
CA GLY A 30 -14.62 5.42 -5.21
C GLY A 30 -14.96 4.04 -5.76
N ILE A 31 -14.06 3.08 -5.49
CA ILE A 31 -14.21 1.67 -5.85
C ILE A 31 -14.09 0.84 -4.57
N MET A 32 -15.04 -0.07 -4.37
CA MET A 32 -14.92 -1.11 -3.35
C MET A 32 -14.07 -2.23 -3.92
N VAL A 33 -12.87 -2.41 -3.38
CA VAL A 33 -11.88 -3.39 -3.85
C VAL A 33 -12.23 -4.75 -3.29
N GLU A 34 -12.41 -4.80 -1.97
CA GLU A 34 -12.71 -6.01 -1.22
C GLU A 34 -13.69 -5.71 -0.09
N ALA A 35 -14.51 -6.69 0.26
CA ALA A 35 -15.44 -6.62 1.37
C ALA A 35 -15.60 -8.00 1.99
N GLU A 36 -15.05 -8.17 3.19
CA GLU A 36 -15.10 -9.41 3.94
C GLU A 36 -15.98 -9.26 5.17
N SER A 37 -16.88 -10.22 5.38
CA SER A 37 -17.67 -10.28 6.61
C SER A 37 -17.01 -11.22 7.63
N SER A 38 -16.72 -10.71 8.82
CA SER A 38 -16.30 -11.51 9.97
C SER A 38 -17.34 -11.45 11.09
N TYR A 39 -17.21 -12.28 12.12
CA TYR A 39 -18.19 -12.49 13.22
C TYR A 39 -18.56 -11.22 14.04
N GLY A 40 -18.01 -10.05 13.71
CA GLY A 40 -18.29 -8.77 14.37
C GLY A 40 -18.46 -7.57 13.45
N GLY A 41 -18.44 -7.73 12.12
CA GLY A 41 -18.54 -6.59 11.20
C GLY A 41 -18.00 -6.89 9.81
N TRP A 42 -17.82 -5.81 9.04
CA TRP A 42 -17.25 -5.84 7.71
C TRP A 42 -15.88 -5.19 7.72
N LEU A 43 -14.89 -5.86 7.13
CA LEU A 43 -13.66 -5.23 6.70
C LEU A 43 -13.85 -4.87 5.22
N VAL A 44 -13.65 -3.61 4.88
CA VAL A 44 -13.86 -3.11 3.52
C VAL A 44 -12.65 -2.31 3.08
N GLU A 45 -12.13 -2.65 1.91
CA GLU A 45 -11.08 -1.88 1.25
C GLU A 45 -11.71 -0.97 0.19
N LEU A 46 -11.43 0.32 0.28
CA LEU A 46 -11.93 1.35 -0.62
C LEU A 46 -10.78 2.07 -1.29
N ARG A 47 -10.79 2.10 -2.64
CA ARG A 47 -9.95 3.02 -3.40
C ARG A 47 -10.73 4.29 -3.69
N LEU A 48 -10.20 5.43 -3.28
CA LEU A 48 -10.87 6.73 -3.39
C LEU A 48 -10.02 7.71 -4.21
N PRO A 49 -10.64 8.64 -4.95
CA PRO A 49 -9.91 9.58 -5.79
C PRO A 49 -9.10 10.61 -4.98
N ASP A 50 -9.59 11.03 -3.82
CA ASP A 50 -8.96 12.03 -2.98
C ASP A 50 -9.51 12.00 -1.53
N HIS A 51 -8.96 12.87 -0.69
CA HIS A 51 -9.36 13.03 0.71
C HIS A 51 -10.77 13.64 0.86
N GLU A 52 -11.29 14.38 -0.13
CA GLU A 52 -12.64 14.92 -0.09
C GLU A 52 -13.67 13.79 -0.24
N ALA A 53 -13.41 12.82 -1.10
CA ALA A 53 -14.20 11.61 -1.24
C ALA A 53 -14.22 10.77 0.05
N LEU A 54 -13.08 10.61 0.73
CA LEU A 54 -13.02 9.95 2.04
C LEU A 54 -13.88 10.68 3.08
N HIS A 55 -13.79 12.00 3.14
CA HIS A 55 -14.58 12.80 4.07
C HIS A 55 -16.09 12.66 3.80
N ALA A 56 -16.50 12.71 2.53
CA ALA A 56 -17.90 12.54 2.15
C ALA A 56 -18.46 11.15 2.50
N ILE A 57 -17.64 10.09 2.41
CA ILE A 57 -18.00 8.74 2.87
C ILE A 57 -18.13 8.71 4.40
N TRP A 58 -17.18 9.33 5.11
CA TRP A 58 -17.15 9.39 6.56
C TRP A 58 -18.40 10.11 7.12
N GLU A 59 -18.77 11.25 6.54
CA GLU A 59 -19.99 11.98 6.91
C GLU A 59 -21.25 11.16 6.64
N TYR A 60 -21.37 10.61 5.43
CA TYR A 60 -22.51 9.77 5.05
C TYR A 60 -22.70 8.59 6.02
N ALA A 61 -21.60 7.93 6.38
CA ALA A 61 -21.60 6.79 7.28
C ALA A 61 -21.99 7.20 8.71
N SER A 62 -21.43 8.31 9.21
CA SER A 62 -21.73 8.83 10.55
C SER A 62 -23.20 9.25 10.71
N GLU A 63 -23.79 9.89 9.69
CA GLU A 63 -25.19 10.32 9.69
C GLU A 63 -26.19 9.14 9.72
N ARG A 64 -25.77 7.98 9.20
CA ARG A 64 -26.60 6.77 9.09
C ARG A 64 -26.32 5.75 10.19
N GLY A 65 -25.49 6.11 11.17
CA GLY A 65 -25.21 5.27 12.34
C GLY A 65 -24.25 4.11 12.07
N PHE A 66 -23.48 4.15 10.99
CA PHE A 66 -22.37 3.22 10.80
C PHE A 66 -21.27 3.53 11.81
N GLN A 67 -20.79 2.49 12.47
CA GLN A 67 -19.56 2.56 13.27
C GLN A 67 -18.45 1.89 12.47
N PHE A 68 -17.39 2.64 12.19
CA PHE A 68 -16.23 2.11 11.50
C PHE A 68 -14.97 2.66 12.16
N ASP A 69 -13.96 1.80 12.25
CA ASP A 69 -12.62 2.17 12.63
C ASP A 69 -11.79 2.19 11.35
N LEU A 70 -11.08 3.29 11.12
CA LEU A 70 -10.13 3.39 10.03
C LEU A 70 -8.91 2.54 10.38
N VAL A 71 -8.84 1.34 9.80
CA VAL A 71 -7.76 0.38 10.06
C VAL A 71 -6.46 0.91 9.46
N GLU A 72 -6.49 1.25 8.17
CA GLU A 72 -5.32 1.73 7.45
C GLU A 72 -5.71 2.71 6.34
N VAL A 73 -4.80 3.63 6.03
CA VAL A 73 -4.90 4.54 4.88
C VAL A 73 -3.61 4.43 4.11
N TYR A 74 -3.71 3.81 2.95
CA TYR A 74 -2.68 3.91 1.93
C TYR A 74 -3.05 5.08 1.03
N GLN A 75 -2.14 6.04 0.92
CA GLN A 75 -2.14 6.88 -0.26
C GLN A 75 -1.48 6.02 -1.34
N GLU A 76 -2.23 5.62 -2.37
CA GLU A 76 -1.61 5.39 -3.68
C GLU A 76 -0.87 6.70 -3.93
N ALA A 77 0.45 6.68 -3.75
CA ALA A 77 1.26 7.89 -3.73
C ALA A 77 0.90 8.72 -4.96
N ASP A 78 0.88 10.05 -4.82
CA ASP A 78 0.98 10.94 -5.97
C ASP A 78 2.12 10.41 -6.86
N ASP A 79 1.76 9.70 -7.94
CA ASP A 79 2.64 8.98 -8.88
C ASP A 79 3.54 9.93 -9.70
N ALA A 80 3.78 11.14 -9.20
CA ALA A 80 4.73 12.08 -9.77
C ALA A 80 6.15 11.90 -9.22
N ASP A 81 6.34 11.36 -8.00
CA ASP A 81 7.67 11.30 -7.35
C ASP A 81 8.06 9.92 -6.74
N GLU A 82 7.16 8.94 -6.70
CA GLU A 82 7.47 7.57 -6.22
C GLU A 82 7.40 6.57 -7.38
N GLY A 83 8.56 6.02 -7.76
CA GLY A 83 8.67 5.01 -8.81
C GLY A 83 8.21 3.61 -8.36
N PRO A 84 8.42 2.57 -9.19
CA PRO A 84 7.98 1.20 -8.90
C PRO A 84 8.34 0.73 -7.48
N PHE A 85 7.42 0.02 -6.83
CA PHE A 85 7.56 -0.49 -5.45
C PHE A 85 7.62 0.61 -4.37
N GLY A 86 7.02 1.78 -4.64
CA GLY A 86 6.97 2.91 -3.71
C GLY A 86 8.34 3.57 -3.48
N LEU A 87 9.33 3.31 -4.34
CA LEU A 87 10.68 3.83 -4.18
C LEU A 87 10.78 5.25 -4.74
N THR A 88 11.29 6.18 -3.93
CA THR A 88 11.77 7.47 -4.48
C THR A 88 12.90 7.23 -5.48
N ASP A 89 13.07 8.12 -6.45
CA ASP A 89 14.14 8.03 -7.45
C ASP A 89 15.53 7.84 -6.81
N ARG A 90 15.82 8.57 -5.73
CA ARG A 90 17.09 8.43 -5.00
C ARG A 90 17.27 7.08 -4.33
N GLN A 91 16.21 6.50 -3.77
CA GLN A 91 16.29 5.16 -3.19
C GLN A 91 16.55 4.13 -4.29
N ARG A 92 15.81 4.22 -5.41
CA ARG A 92 15.97 3.34 -6.56
C ARG A 92 17.37 3.42 -7.16
N GLU A 93 17.85 4.62 -7.43
CA GLU A 93 19.20 4.86 -7.96
C GLU A 93 20.28 4.28 -7.04
N THR A 94 20.17 4.54 -5.73
CA THR A 94 21.14 4.04 -4.75
C THR A 94 21.14 2.51 -4.67
N LEU A 95 19.96 1.87 -4.69
CA LEU A 95 19.84 0.41 -4.68
C LEU A 95 20.43 -0.23 -5.94
N LEU A 96 20.11 0.33 -7.12
CA LEU A 96 20.65 -0.15 -8.39
C LEU A 96 22.17 -0.02 -8.43
N MET A 97 22.70 1.15 -8.06
CA MET A 97 24.15 1.36 -8.03
C MET A 97 24.85 0.41 -7.05
N ALA A 98 24.27 0.19 -5.86
CA ALA A 98 24.80 -0.75 -4.88
C ALA A 98 24.80 -2.18 -5.43
N TYR A 99 23.74 -2.61 -6.11
CA TYR A 99 23.66 -3.91 -6.75
C TYR A 99 24.70 -4.05 -7.89
N GLU A 100 24.72 -3.11 -8.82
CA GLU A 100 25.62 -3.13 -9.99
C GLU A 100 27.11 -3.09 -9.61
N ARG A 101 27.45 -2.47 -8.49
CA ARG A 101 28.83 -2.39 -7.98
C ARG A 101 29.18 -3.49 -6.98
N GLY A 102 28.32 -4.49 -6.81
CA GLY A 102 28.59 -5.65 -5.97
C GLY A 102 28.64 -5.35 -4.46
N TYR A 103 27.88 -4.37 -4.00
CA TYR A 103 27.77 -4.05 -2.56
C TYR A 103 27.14 -5.19 -1.75
N PHE A 104 26.25 -5.95 -2.38
CA PHE A 104 25.56 -7.09 -1.78
C PHE A 104 26.27 -8.43 -2.00
N GLU A 105 27.38 -8.45 -2.75
CA GLU A 105 28.14 -9.66 -3.07
C GLU A 105 29.00 -10.14 -1.89
N GLN A 106 29.47 -11.39 -1.99
CA GLN A 106 30.34 -11.99 -0.97
C GLN A 106 31.55 -12.68 -1.63
N PRO A 107 32.77 -12.10 -1.55
CA PRO A 107 33.12 -10.85 -0.86
C PRO A 107 32.53 -9.60 -1.54
N ARG A 108 32.30 -8.53 -0.78
CA ARG A 108 31.80 -7.26 -1.34
C ARG A 108 32.81 -6.67 -2.30
N GLU A 109 32.34 -6.22 -3.45
CA GLU A 109 33.16 -5.58 -4.47
C GLU A 109 33.21 -4.05 -4.31
N THR A 110 32.29 -3.48 -3.52
CA THR A 110 32.29 -2.06 -3.14
C THR A 110 31.87 -1.84 -1.69
N SER A 111 32.22 -0.67 -1.16
CA SER A 111 31.91 -0.20 0.19
C SER A 111 30.87 0.92 0.18
N LEU A 112 30.29 1.21 1.35
CA LEU A 112 29.39 2.37 1.50
C LEU A 112 30.10 3.71 1.25
N GLU A 113 31.41 3.78 1.51
CA GLU A 113 32.20 5.00 1.28
C GLU A 113 32.34 5.26 -0.23
N GLU A 114 32.71 4.24 -1.01
CA GLU A 114 32.82 4.34 -2.46
C GLU A 114 31.47 4.64 -3.14
N LEU A 115 30.36 4.13 -2.61
CA LEU A 115 29.02 4.48 -3.06
C LEU A 115 28.66 5.94 -2.72
N ALA A 116 29.07 6.42 -1.54
CA ALA A 116 28.83 7.79 -1.11
C ALA A 116 29.60 8.80 -1.98
N ASP A 117 30.87 8.50 -2.27
CA ASP A 117 31.70 9.28 -3.18
C ASP A 117 31.10 9.33 -4.59
N ALA A 118 30.53 8.22 -5.07
CA ALA A 118 29.92 8.16 -6.38
C ALA A 118 28.60 8.92 -6.52
N LEU A 119 27.86 9.04 -5.42
CA LEU A 119 26.56 9.71 -5.36
C LEU A 119 26.66 11.17 -4.87
N ASP A 120 27.88 11.64 -4.55
CA ASP A 120 28.17 12.97 -3.97
C ASP A 120 27.31 13.26 -2.72
N VAL A 121 27.23 12.29 -1.81
CA VAL A 121 26.49 12.38 -0.54
C VAL A 121 27.30 11.79 0.61
N SER A 122 26.82 11.95 1.85
CA SER A 122 27.46 11.30 2.99
C SER A 122 27.23 9.79 3.04
N GLN A 123 28.17 9.05 3.63
CA GLN A 123 28.01 7.62 3.89
C GLN A 123 26.74 7.29 4.71
N THR A 124 26.39 8.15 5.67
CA THR A 124 25.15 8.04 6.45
C THR A 124 23.91 8.22 5.59
N ALA A 125 23.96 9.11 4.59
CA ALA A 125 22.86 9.29 3.64
C ALA A 125 22.67 8.05 2.76
N VAL A 126 23.75 7.48 2.21
CA VAL A 126 23.69 6.21 1.43
C VAL A 126 23.12 5.08 2.29
N SER A 127 23.64 4.90 3.51
CA SER A 127 23.14 3.86 4.42
C SER A 127 21.64 4.03 4.72
N GLY A 128 21.19 5.27 4.93
CA GLY A 128 19.78 5.58 5.12
C GLY A 128 18.92 5.30 3.88
N LEU A 129 19.40 5.65 2.69
CA LEU A 129 18.71 5.40 1.41
C LEU A 129 18.57 3.91 1.14
N LEU A 130 19.65 3.14 1.32
CA LEU A 130 19.62 1.68 1.19
C LEU A 130 18.65 1.05 2.18
N ARG A 131 18.69 1.44 3.47
CA ARG A 131 17.80 0.90 4.50
C ARG A 131 16.32 1.14 4.15
N ARG A 132 15.96 2.39 3.86
CA ARG A 132 14.56 2.75 3.53
C ARG A 132 14.11 2.13 2.21
N GLY A 133 15.01 2.01 1.23
CA GLY A 133 14.69 1.36 -0.03
C GLY A 133 14.45 -0.14 0.13
N ILE A 134 15.26 -0.84 0.92
CA ILE A 134 15.06 -2.26 1.22
C ILE A 134 13.76 -2.48 2.00
N GLU A 135 13.48 -1.64 3.00
CA GLU A 135 12.24 -1.68 3.78
C GLU A 135 11.00 -1.58 2.88
N ARG A 136 10.96 -0.58 1.99
CA ARG A 136 9.89 -0.44 0.99
C ARG A 136 9.78 -1.62 0.04
N LEU A 137 10.90 -2.18 -0.41
CA LEU A 137 10.87 -3.39 -1.26
C LEU A 137 10.31 -4.59 -0.50
N ILE A 138 10.63 -4.76 0.78
CA ILE A 138 10.09 -5.85 1.60
C ILE A 138 8.58 -5.65 1.78
N GLU A 139 8.15 -4.45 2.18
CA GLU A 139 6.73 -4.06 2.26
C GLU A 139 5.99 -4.37 0.96
N ALA A 140 6.50 -3.90 -0.18
CA ALA A 140 5.83 -4.05 -1.46
C ALA A 140 5.89 -5.47 -2.07
N THR A 141 6.75 -6.38 -1.60
CA THR A 141 6.96 -7.69 -2.26
C THR A 141 6.80 -8.91 -1.37
N LEU A 142 6.96 -8.78 -0.06
CA LEU A 142 6.94 -9.91 0.89
C LEU A 142 5.76 -9.84 1.86
N PHE A 143 5.22 -8.65 2.12
CA PHE A 143 3.95 -8.52 2.81
C PHE A 143 2.84 -8.67 1.76
N VAL A 144 2.52 -9.92 1.44
CA VAL A 144 1.24 -10.28 0.82
C VAL A 144 0.36 -10.64 2.00
N GLU A 145 -0.65 -9.82 2.29
CA GLU A 145 -1.60 -10.11 3.35
C GLU A 145 -2.34 -11.42 3.02
N GLU A 146 -2.42 -12.33 4.02
CA GLU A 146 -3.17 -13.59 3.97
C GLU A 146 -4.68 -13.37 4.12
#